data_AF-A0A2W6BAT3-F1
#
_entry.id   AF-A0A2W6BAT3-F1
#
_cell.length_a   1.000
_cell.length_b   1.000
_cell.length_c   1.000
_cell.angle_alpha   90.00
_cell.angle_beta   90.00
_cell.angle_gamma   90.00
#
_symmetry.space_group_name_H-M   'P 1'
#
loop_
_entity.id
_entity.type
_entity.pdbx_description
1 polymer ?
#
loop_
_entity_poly.entity_id
_entity_poly.type
_entity_poly.pdbx_seq_one_letter_code
_entity_poly.pdbx_strand_id
1 'polypeptide(L)' 'MCNVNSLKAVHIAAPVADLLIAACTEIHQAILIHYDADFETISSVTEQPTRWLVPRGMVD' A
#
# COMPACT_ATOMS: atom_id res chain seq x y z
N MET A 1 9.60 10.96 30.02
CA MET A 1 9.89 11.31 28.61
C MET A 1 9.51 10.11 27.75
N CYS A 2 8.25 10.05 27.28
CA CYS A 2 7.86 9.06 26.28
C CYS A 2 7.90 9.75 24.92
N ASN A 3 8.86 9.38 24.09
CA ASN A 3 8.98 9.87 22.72
C ASN A 3 7.97 9.11 21.85
N VAL A 4 6.73 9.59 21.80
CA VAL A 4 5.73 9.12 20.84
C VAL A 4 6.08 9.69 19.48
N ASN A 5 6.90 8.96 18.71
CA ASN A 5 7.09 9.22 17.30
C ASN A 5 5.70 9.25 16.65
N SER A 6 5.34 10.44 16.16
CA SER A 6 4.06 10.76 15.56
C SER A 6 3.78 9.78 14.41
N LEU A 7 2.91 8.79 14.66
CA LEU A 7 2.23 8.07 13.59
C LEU A 7 1.43 9.13 12.84
N LYS A 8 1.95 9.57 11.70
CA LYS A 8 1.17 10.39 10.76
C LYS A 8 -0.04 9.55 10.36
N ALA A 9 -1.19 9.82 10.99
CA ALA A 9 -2.46 9.30 10.53
C ALA A 9 -2.74 9.94 9.17
N VAL A 10 -2.46 9.21 8.08
CA VAL A 10 -2.92 9.59 6.75
C VAL A 10 -4.41 9.32 6.75
N HIS A 11 -5.21 10.38 6.94
CA HIS A 11 -6.67 10.32 6.98
C HIS A 11 -7.29 10.22 5.56
N ILE A 12 -6.56 9.58 4.64
CA ILE A 12 -7.07 9.10 3.35
C ILE A 12 -7.10 7.58 3.52
N ALA A 13 -8.26 7.05 3.89
CA ALA A 13 -8.43 5.61 3.91
C ALA A 13 -8.31 5.11 2.47
N ALA A 14 -7.42 4.14 2.24
CA ALA A 14 -7.36 3.47 0.95
C ALA A 14 -8.78 3.02 0.54
N PRO A 15 -9.18 3.19 -0.72
CA PRO A 15 -10.47 2.72 -1.22
C PRO A 15 -10.73 1.27 -0.81
N VAL A 16 -11.98 0.93 -0.51
CA VAL A 16 -12.35 -0.45 -0.13
C VAL A 16 -11.94 -1.45 -1.20
N ALA A 17 -11.99 -1.07 -2.47
CA ALA A 17 -11.53 -1.89 -3.58
C ALA A 17 -10.03 -2.25 -3.46
N ASP A 18 -9.19 -1.29 -3.09
CA ASP A 18 -7.74 -1.49 -2.95
C ASP A 18 -7.42 -2.42 -1.77
N LEU A 19 -8.16 -2.28 -0.67
CA LEU A 19 -8.06 -3.21 0.46
C LEU A 19 -8.41 -4.64 0.05
N LEU A 20 -9.46 -4.83 -0.75
CA LEU A 20 -9.86 -6.16 -1.25
C LEU A 20 -8.81 -6.75 -2.19
N ILE A 21 -8.25 -5.95 -3.10
CA ILE A 21 -7.19 -6.37 -4.03
C ILE A 21 -5.92 -6.74 -3.27
N ALA A 22 -5.51 -5.92 -2.30
CA ALA A 22 -4.34 -6.16 -1.47
C ALA A 22 -4.49 -7.44 -0.65
N ALA A 23 -5.64 -7.61 0.03
CA ALA A 23 -5.91 -8.81 0.83
C ALA A 23 -5.95 -10.09 -0.02
N CYS A 24 -6.57 -10.04 -1.20
CA CYS A 24 -6.56 -11.16 -2.14
C CYS A 24 -5.12 -11.56 -2.52
N THR A 25 -4.29 -10.56 -2.84
CA THR A 25 -2.90 -10.79 -3.23
C THR A 25 -2.07 -11.38 -2.09
N GLU A 26 -2.25 -10.88 -0.87
CA GLU A 26 -1.61 -11.41 0.35
C GLU A 26 -1.99 -12.87 0.61
N ILE A 27 -3.29 -13.20 0.61
CA ILE A 27 -3.81 -14.56 0.83
C ILE A 27 -3.23 -15.55 -0.19
N HIS A 28 -3.06 -15.11 -1.44
CA HIS A 28 -2.53 -15.93 -2.52
C HIS A 28 -0.99 -15.90 -2.63
N GLN A 29 -0.30 -15.21 -1.71
CA GLN A 29 1.17 -15.06 -1.71
C GLN A 29 1.73 -14.54 -3.06
N ALA A 30 0.95 -13.70 -3.75
CA ALA A 30 1.33 -13.13 -5.03
C ALA A 30 2.02 -11.77 -4.84
N ILE A 31 2.64 -11.26 -5.91
CA ILE A 31 3.22 -9.92 -5.95
C ILE A 31 2.17 -8.98 -6.53
N LEU A 32 1.79 -7.94 -5.78
CA LEU A 32 0.84 -6.94 -6.22
C LEU A 32 1.52 -5.97 -7.20
N ILE A 33 1.14 -6.03 -8.47
CA ILE A 33 1.61 -5.07 -9.49
C ILE A 33 0.62 -3.92 -9.57
N HIS A 34 1.07 -2.68 -9.35
CA HIS A 34 0.18 -1.52 -9.30
C HIS A 34 0.81 -0.26 -9.93
N TYR A 35 -0.02 0.76 -10.17
CA TYR A 35 0.40 2.13 -10.45
C TYR A 35 -0.43 3.13 -9.63
N ASP A 36 -0.73 2.75 -8.39
CA ASP A 36 -1.44 3.59 -7.42
C ASP A 36 -0.62 3.67 -6.13
N ALA A 37 -0.48 4.86 -5.56
CA ALA A 37 0.29 5.09 -4.35
C ALA A 37 -0.40 4.55 -3.08
N ASP A 38 -1.71 4.30 -3.12
CA ASP A 38 -2.44 3.76 -1.97
C ASP A 38 -1.96 2.36 -1.60
N PHE A 39 -1.52 1.56 -2.57
CA PHE A 39 -0.95 0.24 -2.32
C PHE A 39 0.39 0.27 -1.57
N GLU A 40 1.19 1.33 -1.69
CA GLU A 40 2.40 1.50 -0.87
C GLU A 40 2.04 1.74 0.60
N THR A 41 0.96 2.49 0.84
CA THR A 41 0.45 2.72 2.19
C THR A 41 -0.04 1.42 2.80
N ILE A 42 -0.78 0.61 2.03
CA ILE A 42 -1.26 -0.70 2.48
C ILE A 42 -0.07 -1.64 2.77
N SER A 43 0.87 -1.78 1.84
CA SER A 43 2.03 -2.68 2.01
C SER A 43 2.98 -2.25 3.12
N SER A 44 2.99 -0.97 3.49
CA SER A 44 3.76 -0.51 4.67
C SER A 44 3.24 -1.11 5.99
N VAL A 45 1.99 -1.57 6.02
CA VAL A 45 1.36 -2.19 7.20
C VAL A 45 1.31 -3.72 7.08
N THR A 46 1.01 -4.25 5.89
CA THR A 46 0.89 -5.70 5.68
C THR A 46 2.22 -6.39 5.38
N GLU A 47 3.26 -5.62 5.05
CA GLU A 47 4.57 -6.12 4.57
C GLU A 47 4.47 -7.02 3.33
N GLN A 48 3.33 -7.00 2.62
CA GLN A 48 3.11 -7.84 1.44
C GLN A 48 3.97 -7.35 0.24
N PRO A 49 4.44 -8.26 -0.63
CA PRO A 49 5.23 -7.87 -1.79
C PRO A 49 4.43 -7.02 -2.79
N THR A 50 4.94 -5.82 -3.08
CA THR A 50 4.41 -4.92 -4.10
C THR A 50 5.46 -4.59 -5.16
N ARG A 51 5.00 -4.15 -6.33
CA ARG A 51 5.86 -3.61 -7.38
C ARG A 51 5.09 -2.63 -8.26
N TRP A 52 5.73 -1.51 -8.56
CA TRP A 52 5.27 -0.57 -9.57
C TRP A 52 5.27 -1.20 -10.98
N LEU A 53 4.21 -0.99 -11.75
CA LEU A 53 4.12 -1.41 -13.16
C LEU A 53 5.25 -0.76 -13.99
N VAL A 54 5.48 0.53 -13.76
CA VAL A 54 6.60 1.33 -14.26
C VAL A 54 7.03 2.30 -13.16
N PRO A 55 8.26 2.85 -13.17
CA PRO A 55 8.69 3.79 -12.14
C PRO A 55 7.66 4.91 -11.89
N ARG A 56 7.46 5.26 -10.62
CA ARG A 56 6.51 6.31 -10.23
C ARG A 56 6.82 7.62 -10.97
N GLY A 57 5.78 8.23 -11.55
CA GLY A 57 5.88 9.47 -12.32
C GLY A 57 6.11 9.30 -13.82
N MET A 58 6.09 8.07 -14.34
CA MET A 58 6.24 7.77 -15.78
C MET A 58 4.92 7.78 -16.57
N VAL A 59 3.78 7.74 -15.89
CA VAL A 59 2.43 7.78 -16.44
C VAL A 59 1.65 8.88 -15.70
N ASP A 60 0.89 9.65 -16.47
CA ASP A 60 0.00 10.76 -16.05
C ASP A 60 -1.45 10.26 -15.93
#